data_AF-A0A9R1DJ91-F1
#
_entry.id   AF-A0A9R1DJ91-F1
#
_cell.length_a   1.000
_cell.length_b   1.000
_cell.length_c   1.000
_cell.angle_alpha   90.00
_cell.angle_beta   90.00
_cell.angle_gamma   90.00
#
_symmetry.space_group_name_H-M   'P 1'
#
loop_
_entity.id
_entity.type
_entity.pdbx_description
1 polymer ?
#
loop_
_entity_poly.entity_id
_entity_poly.type
_entity_poly.pdbx_seq_one_letter_code
_entity_poly.pdbx_strand_id
1 'polypeptide(L)'
;MPIFPEDYKIGWGRLACRWTAEGYSRELRGRSADEIADIYCRELISMSMILPSQQSIQSIKGIDSCQVHNLIHEICVSKLMQENLVFTLEDCSSNSQATVRHLAISSIWEGNNTEFESIVDMSRLRSITCFEKWKSIFISEKMRLLRVLDLEDATGLHGHHLKHIGKFIHLRYLSLRECAHIVHLPNSLGNLR
;
A
#
# COMPACT_ATOMS: atom_id res chain seq x y z
N MET A 1 6.94 -1.47 3.22
CA MET A 1 8.25 -1.26 2.57
C MET A 1 8.48 -2.25 1.42
N PRO A 2 8.53 -3.57 1.63
CA PRO A 2 8.80 -4.53 0.54
C PRO A 2 7.64 -4.74 -0.45
N ILE A 3 6.47 -4.18 -0.14
CA ILE A 3 5.33 -4.08 -1.06
C ILE A 3 5.58 -3.09 -2.21
N PHE A 4 6.59 -2.23 -2.09
CA PHE A 4 6.98 -1.30 -3.15
C PHE A 4 8.03 -1.98 -4.04
N PRO A 5 7.99 -1.77 -5.37
CA PRO A 5 9.00 -2.28 -6.27
C PRO A 5 10.41 -1.82 -5.88
N GLU A 6 11.40 -2.53 -6.39
CA GLU A 6 12.79 -2.09 -6.28
C GLU A 6 12.95 -0.69 -6.88
N ASP A 7 13.80 0.12 -6.23
CA ASP A 7 14.07 1.51 -6.59
C ASP A 7 12.86 2.47 -6.59
N TYR A 8 11.70 2.03 -6.10
CA TYR A 8 10.52 2.87 -6.02
C TYR A 8 10.70 3.98 -4.98
N LYS A 9 10.53 5.23 -5.41
CA LYS A 9 10.59 6.40 -4.54
C LYS A 9 9.26 6.59 -3.83
N ILE A 10 9.26 6.41 -2.52
CA ILE A 10 8.07 6.49 -1.68
C ILE A 10 8.04 7.85 -1.01
N GLY A 11 6.95 8.60 -1.18
CA GLY A 11 6.75 9.85 -0.45
C GLY A 11 6.67 9.61 1.07
N TRP A 12 7.28 10.49 1.86
CA TRP A 12 7.31 10.36 3.31
C TRP A 12 5.92 10.27 3.93
N GLY A 13 5.04 11.18 3.52
CA GLY A 13 3.66 11.22 4.00
C GLY A 13 2.89 9.93 3.67
N ARG A 14 3.11 9.37 2.47
CA ARG A 14 2.52 8.07 2.08
C ARG A 14 2.98 6.96 3.01
N LEU A 15 4.27 6.87 3.28
CA LEU A 15 4.81 5.85 4.17
C LEU A 15 4.28 5.98 5.60
N ALA A 16 4.34 7.18 6.17
CA ALA A 16 3.91 7.47 7.54
C ALA A 16 2.43 7.15 7.74
N CYS A 17 1.56 7.63 6.84
CA CYS A 17 0.13 7.34 6.89
C CYS A 17 -0.17 5.84 6.78
N ARG A 18 0.57 5.11 5.91
CA ARG A 18 0.43 3.65 5.80
C ARG A 18 0.84 2.94 7.08
N TRP A 19 1.97 3.31 7.70
CA TRP A 19 2.40 2.71 8.96
C TRP A 19 1.43 2.94 10.09
N THR A 20 0.84 4.13 10.17
CA THR A 20 -0.19 4.44 11.17
C THR A 20 -1.43 3.57 10.94
N ALA A 21 -1.87 3.41 9.69
CA ALA A 21 -3.04 2.59 9.35
C ALA A 21 -2.81 1.08 9.51
N GLU A 22 -1.61 0.57 9.22
CA GLU A 22 -1.23 -0.83 9.46
C GLU A 22 -1.00 -1.09 10.97
N GLY A 23 -0.72 -0.03 11.73
CA GLY A 23 -0.56 -0.04 13.19
C GLY A 23 0.88 -0.22 13.66
N TYR A 24 1.86 0.05 12.79
CA TYR A 24 3.29 0.04 13.12
C TYR A 24 3.70 1.28 13.92
N SER A 25 3.13 2.44 13.61
CA SER A 25 3.23 3.66 14.41
C SER A 25 1.93 3.87 15.18
N ARG A 26 2.01 3.77 16.51
CA ARG A 26 0.90 4.07 17.43
C ARG A 26 1.31 5.18 18.36
N GLU A 27 0.33 5.95 18.80
CA GLU A 27 0.54 6.98 19.81
C GLU A 27 1.19 6.35 21.05
N LEU A 28 2.33 6.89 21.46
CA LEU A 28 3.12 6.33 22.55
C LEU A 28 3.74 7.47 23.35
N ARG A 29 3.50 7.47 24.67
CA ARG A 29 4.10 8.43 25.62
C ARG A 29 3.87 9.90 25.22
N GLY A 30 2.67 10.24 24.74
CA GLY A 30 2.29 11.61 24.36
C GLY A 30 2.84 12.08 23.01
N ARG A 31 3.42 11.18 22.20
CA ARG A 31 3.80 11.45 20.82
C ARG A 31 2.75 10.89 19.87
N SER A 32 2.37 11.69 18.88
CA SER A 32 1.45 11.29 17.82
C SER A 32 2.02 10.15 16.97
N ALA A 33 1.15 9.39 16.30
CA ALA A 33 1.58 8.31 15.42
C ALA A 33 2.50 8.82 14.29
N ASP A 34 2.28 10.04 13.81
CA ASP A 34 3.10 10.66 12.76
C ASP A 34 4.51 11.00 13.27
N GLU A 35 4.63 11.51 14.50
CA GLU A 35 5.94 11.75 15.13
C GLU A 35 6.70 10.43 15.34
N ILE A 36 6.00 9.37 15.76
CA ILE A 36 6.60 8.04 15.90
C ILE A 36 7.07 7.50 14.56
N ALA A 37 6.28 7.67 13.49
CA ALA A 37 6.70 7.29 12.14
C ALA A 37 7.94 8.08 11.68
N ASP A 38 8.01 9.38 11.96
CA ASP A 38 9.17 10.22 11.64
C ASP A 38 10.44 9.73 12.34
N ILE A 39 10.34 9.37 13.62
CA ILE A 39 11.45 8.81 14.41
C ILE A 39 11.95 7.50 13.80
N TYR A 40 11.05 6.55 13.54
CA TYR A 40 11.43 5.26 12.97
C TYR A 40 12.14 5.40 11.64
N CYS A 41 11.66 6.29 10.78
CA CYS A 41 12.34 6.49 9.53
C CYS A 41 13.71 7.18 9.69
N ARG A 42 13.89 8.13 10.61
CA ARG A 42 15.21 8.70 10.89
C ARG A 42 16.19 7.63 11.36
N GLU A 43 15.72 6.69 12.19
CA GLU A 43 16.50 5.53 12.61
C GLU A 43 16.88 4.66 11.40
N LEU A 44 15.93 4.35 10.51
CA LEU A 44 16.21 3.59 9.28
C LEU A 44 17.22 4.29 8.36
N ILE A 45 17.17 5.62 8.25
CA ILE A 45 18.18 6.41 7.51
C ILE A 45 19.54 6.29 8.19
N SER A 46 19.59 6.43 9.52
CA SER A 46 20.85 6.32 10.27
C SER A 46 21.51 4.95 10.17
N MET A 47 20.70 3.90 9.93
CA MET A 47 21.16 2.53 9.68
C MET A 47 21.44 2.24 8.20
N SER A 48 21.34 3.24 7.32
CA SER A 48 21.46 3.09 5.86
C SER A 48 20.50 2.06 5.26
N MET A 49 19.34 1.82 5.90
CA MET A 49 18.34 0.88 5.41
C MET A 49 17.40 1.51 4.38
N ILE A 50 17.14 2.81 4.53
CA ILE A 50 16.42 3.62 3.57
C ILE A 50 17.30 4.79 3.15
N LEU A 51 17.28 5.08 1.86
CA LEU A 51 18.01 6.16 1.23
C LEU A 51 17.06 7.36 1.12
N PRO A 52 17.39 8.50 1.74
CA PRO A 52 16.62 9.71 1.57
C PRO A 52 16.75 10.21 0.13
N SER A 53 15.64 10.64 -0.46
CA SER A 53 15.62 11.26 -1.79
C SER A 53 14.83 12.56 -1.73
N GLN A 54 15.12 13.45 -2.67
CA GLN A 54 14.37 14.68 -2.87
C GLN A 54 13.67 14.58 -4.23
N GLN A 55 12.35 14.55 -4.22
CA GLN A 55 11.48 14.48 -5.39
C GLN A 55 10.94 15.87 -5.77
N SER A 56 10.71 16.76 -4.80
CA SER A 56 10.19 18.11 -5.06
C SER A 56 11.22 19.22 -4.83
N ILE A 57 11.22 20.18 -5.74
CA ILE A 57 12.00 21.42 -5.64
C ILE A 57 11.37 22.38 -4.59
N GLN A 58 10.08 22.17 -4.25
CA GLN A 58 9.28 23.05 -3.40
C GLN A 58 9.16 22.61 -1.94
N SER A 59 9.71 21.45 -1.54
CA SER A 59 9.68 21.05 -0.12
C SER A 59 10.57 21.98 0.70
N ILE A 60 9.96 22.93 1.42
CA ILE A 60 10.62 23.87 2.34
C ILE A 60 11.47 23.14 3.41
N LYS A 61 11.25 21.83 3.62
CA LYS A 61 11.90 21.01 4.66
C LYS A 61 13.05 20.09 4.19
N GLY A 62 13.36 19.99 2.90
CA GLY A 62 14.24 18.92 2.39
C GLY A 62 13.62 17.51 2.55
N ILE A 63 14.29 16.50 1.98
CA ILE A 63 13.94 15.06 1.91
C ILE A 63 12.45 14.77 2.07
N ASP A 64 11.74 14.68 0.95
CA ASP A 64 10.30 14.40 0.90
C ASP A 64 9.97 12.96 0.50
N SER A 65 10.98 12.18 0.12
CA SER A 65 10.84 10.81 -0.34
C SER A 65 11.97 9.94 0.19
N CYS A 66 11.74 8.63 0.20
CA CYS A 66 12.74 7.64 0.55
C CYS A 66 12.63 6.43 -0.38
N GLN A 67 13.75 5.74 -0.54
CA GLN A 67 13.86 4.49 -1.27
C GLN A 67 14.46 3.45 -0.34
N VAL A 68 13.99 2.20 -0.39
CA VAL A 68 14.62 1.13 0.38
C VAL A 68 15.92 0.74 -0.29
N HIS A 69 17.00 0.58 0.48
CA HIS A 69 18.26 0.10 -0.07
C HIS A 69 18.08 -1.33 -0.63
N ASN A 70 18.63 -1.61 -1.81
CA ASN A 70 18.36 -2.83 -2.59
C ASN A 70 18.60 -4.11 -1.77
N LEU A 71 19.75 -4.21 -1.09
CA LEU A 71 20.04 -5.35 -0.19
C LEU A 71 18.97 -5.54 0.93
N ILE A 72 18.46 -4.45 1.51
CA ILE A 72 17.42 -4.52 2.54
C ILE A 72 16.09 -4.94 1.93
N HIS A 73 15.80 -4.48 0.72
CA HIS A 73 14.62 -4.88 -0.05
C HIS A 73 14.64 -6.39 -0.30
N GLU A 74 15.74 -6.93 -0.83
CA GLU A 74 15.93 -8.38 -1.06
C GLU A 74 15.74 -9.20 0.23
N ILE A 75 16.36 -8.78 1.33
CA ILE A 75 16.21 -9.44 2.64
C ILE A 75 14.74 -9.42 3.10
N CYS A 76 14.04 -8.29 2.92
CA CYS A 76 12.65 -8.17 3.32
C CYS A 76 11.73 -9.05 2.47
N VAL A 77 11.90 -9.04 1.15
CA VAL A 77 11.11 -9.87 0.21
C VAL A 77 11.29 -11.35 0.54
N SER A 78 12.54 -11.80 0.71
CA SER A 78 12.86 -13.19 1.05
C SER A 78 12.18 -13.63 2.36
N LYS A 79 12.28 -12.82 3.43
CA LYS A 79 11.63 -13.12 4.71
C LYS A 79 10.10 -13.17 4.61
N LEU A 80 9.50 -12.26 3.86
CA LEU A 80 8.04 -12.18 3.78
C LEU A 80 7.42 -13.26 2.91
N MET A 81 8.15 -13.73 1.89
CA MET A 81 7.81 -14.93 1.14
C MET A 81 7.83 -16.16 2.04
N GLN A 82 8.85 -16.30 2.90
CA GLN A 82 8.91 -17.39 3.87
C GLN A 82 7.73 -17.36 4.88
N GLU A 83 7.29 -16.18 5.28
CA GLU A 83 6.20 -16.00 6.24
C GLU A 83 4.79 -15.87 5.61
N ASN A 84 4.68 -15.91 4.27
CA ASN A 84 3.44 -15.69 3.51
C ASN A 84 2.69 -14.39 3.89
N LEU A 85 3.42 -13.32 4.23
CA LEU A 85 2.82 -12.07 4.72
C LEU A 85 2.52 -11.06 3.61
N VAL A 86 3.38 -11.00 2.59
CA VAL A 86 3.25 -10.14 1.41
C VAL A 86 3.21 -11.01 0.15
N PHE A 87 2.32 -10.68 -0.77
CA PHE A 87 2.26 -11.27 -2.10
C PHE A 87 2.29 -10.17 -3.14
N THR A 88 3.22 -10.29 -4.09
CA THR A 88 3.26 -9.42 -5.26
C THR A 88 2.73 -10.18 -6.45
N LEU A 89 1.69 -9.63 -7.07
CA LEU A 89 1.05 -10.20 -8.24
C LEU A 89 1.74 -9.61 -9.49
N GLU A 90 2.69 -10.35 -10.05
CA GLU A 90 3.53 -9.93 -11.20
C GLU A 90 3.27 -10.82 -12.43
N ASP A 91 3.62 -12.10 -12.35
CA ASP A 91 3.36 -13.09 -13.40
C ASP A 91 3.32 -14.47 -12.75
N CYS A 92 2.18 -15.16 -12.84
CA CYS A 92 1.84 -16.26 -11.95
C CYS A 92 2.72 -17.51 -12.16
N SER A 93 3.37 -18.01 -11.10
CA SER A 93 3.91 -19.38 -11.07
C SER A 93 3.78 -20.12 -9.73
N SER A 94 3.18 -19.52 -8.68
CA SER A 94 2.96 -20.22 -7.41
C SER A 94 1.52 -20.76 -7.30
N ASN A 95 1.37 -22.07 -7.51
CA ASN A 95 0.12 -22.84 -7.49
C ASN A 95 -0.49 -23.04 -6.08
N SER A 96 -0.27 -22.11 -5.15
CA SER A 96 -0.80 -22.21 -3.79
C SER A 96 -1.59 -20.97 -3.45
N GLN A 97 -2.87 -21.15 -3.09
CA GLN A 97 -3.72 -20.10 -2.54
C GLN A 97 -2.96 -19.35 -1.44
N ALA A 98 -2.54 -18.12 -1.73
CA ALA A 98 -1.67 -17.39 -0.84
C ALA A 98 -2.52 -16.76 0.26
N THR A 99 -2.41 -17.26 1.49
CA THR A 99 -3.11 -16.67 2.63
C THR A 99 -2.38 -15.41 3.12
N VAL A 100 -2.40 -14.37 2.29
CA VAL A 100 -1.61 -13.16 2.53
C VAL A 100 -2.43 -12.07 3.22
N ARG A 101 -1.72 -11.17 3.91
CA ARG A 101 -2.32 -10.01 4.58
C ARG A 101 -2.12 -8.73 3.77
N HIS A 102 -1.06 -8.67 2.98
CA HIS A 102 -0.68 -7.48 2.23
C HIS A 102 -0.49 -7.88 0.77
N LEU A 103 -1.26 -7.25 -0.11
CA LEU A 103 -1.23 -7.52 -1.55
C LEU A 103 -0.62 -6.30 -2.26
N ALA A 104 0.40 -6.55 -3.08
CA ALA A 104 0.92 -5.59 -4.05
C ALA A 104 0.56 -6.10 -5.45
N ILE A 105 -0.03 -5.25 -6.27
CA ILE A 105 -0.44 -5.58 -7.64
C ILE A 105 0.49 -4.82 -8.58
N SER A 106 1.25 -5.56 -9.38
CA SER A 106 2.15 -4.99 -10.37
C SER A 106 1.40 -4.58 -11.63
N SER A 107 1.94 -3.58 -12.32
CA SER A 107 1.35 -3.02 -13.53
C SER A 107 1.33 -3.99 -14.72
N ILE A 108 2.22 -4.99 -14.69
CA ILE A 108 2.32 -6.03 -15.71
C ILE A 108 1.30 -7.16 -15.56
N TRP A 109 0.51 -7.19 -14.48
CA TRP A 109 -0.42 -8.30 -14.26
C TRP A 109 -1.62 -8.27 -15.23
N GLU A 110 -1.69 -9.28 -16.10
CA GLU A 110 -2.71 -9.37 -17.15
C GLU A 110 -3.86 -10.33 -16.85
N GLY A 111 -3.82 -11.04 -15.72
CA GLY A 111 -4.79 -12.09 -15.40
C GLY A 111 -6.26 -11.64 -15.30
N ASN A 112 -7.14 -12.64 -15.30
CA ASN A 112 -8.59 -12.46 -15.25
C ASN A 112 -9.15 -12.59 -13.83
N ASN A 113 -10.48 -12.40 -13.67
CA ASN A 113 -11.13 -12.47 -12.37
C ASN A 113 -11.01 -13.85 -11.72
N THR A 114 -11.15 -14.93 -12.50
CA THR A 114 -11.10 -16.31 -11.98
C THR A 114 -9.72 -16.68 -11.47
N GLU A 115 -8.67 -16.21 -12.14
CA GLU A 115 -7.27 -16.37 -11.70
C GLU A 115 -7.02 -15.56 -10.44
N PHE A 116 -7.50 -14.32 -10.38
CA PHE A 116 -7.32 -13.48 -9.20
C PHE A 116 -8.00 -14.08 -7.96
N GLU A 117 -9.25 -14.54 -8.09
CA GLU A 117 -10.01 -15.18 -7.00
C GLU A 117 -9.44 -16.53 -6.57
N SER A 118 -8.78 -17.28 -7.47
CA SER A 118 -8.16 -18.56 -7.11
C SER A 118 -6.83 -18.38 -6.36
N ILE A 119 -6.09 -17.31 -6.68
CA ILE A 119 -4.79 -17.02 -6.07
C ILE A 119 -4.95 -16.31 -4.71
N VAL A 120 -5.88 -15.36 -4.62
CA VAL A 120 -5.96 -14.40 -3.50
C VAL A 120 -7.22 -14.60 -2.65
N ASP A 121 -7.04 -14.98 -1.39
CA ASP A 121 -8.12 -14.92 -0.39
C ASP A 121 -8.30 -13.48 0.12
N MET A 122 -9.24 -12.76 -0.50
CA MET A 122 -9.54 -11.37 -0.18
C MET A 122 -10.10 -11.15 1.23
N SER A 123 -10.63 -12.18 1.88
CA SER A 123 -11.25 -12.04 3.21
C SER A 123 -10.25 -11.72 4.32
N ARG A 124 -8.97 -12.05 4.08
CA ARG A 124 -7.87 -11.91 5.04
C ARG A 124 -6.99 -10.69 4.78
N LEU A 125 -7.19 -10.01 3.65
CA LEU A 125 -6.41 -8.84 3.25
C LEU A 125 -6.61 -7.68 4.23
N ARG A 126 -5.48 -7.08 4.60
CA ARG A 126 -5.36 -5.89 5.46
C ARG A 126 -4.78 -4.71 4.70
N SER A 127 -3.96 -4.95 3.68
CA SER A 127 -3.58 -3.89 2.74
C SER A 127 -3.59 -4.34 1.30
N ILE A 128 -3.88 -3.39 0.42
CA ILE A 128 -3.77 -3.52 -1.03
C ILE A 128 -3.01 -2.29 -1.54
N THR A 129 -2.04 -2.53 -2.42
CA THR A 129 -1.33 -1.51 -3.20
C THR A 129 -1.49 -1.86 -4.66
N CYS A 130 -1.97 -0.92 -5.47
CA CYS A 130 -2.05 -1.09 -6.92
C CYS A 130 -1.06 -0.15 -7.59
N PHE A 131 -0.13 -0.70 -8.37
CA PHE A 131 0.77 0.09 -9.19
C PHE A 131 0.21 0.20 -10.60
N GLU A 132 -0.06 1.43 -11.03
CA GLU A 132 -0.49 1.79 -12.38
C GLU A 132 -1.82 1.16 -12.83
N LYS A 133 -1.87 -0.05 -13.38
CA LYS A 133 -3.04 -0.53 -14.15
C LYS A 133 -4.16 -1.06 -13.25
N TRP A 134 -5.12 -0.21 -12.90
CA TRP A 134 -6.29 -0.60 -12.09
C TRP A 134 -7.23 -1.56 -12.84
N LYS A 135 -7.73 -2.58 -12.13
CA LYS A 135 -8.88 -3.40 -12.55
C LYS A 135 -9.90 -3.47 -11.42
N SER A 136 -11.19 -3.44 -11.76
CA SER A 136 -12.30 -3.45 -10.79
C SER A 136 -12.30 -4.68 -9.88
N ILE A 137 -11.73 -5.79 -10.34
CA ILE A 137 -11.61 -7.06 -9.62
C ILE A 137 -10.71 -6.99 -8.38
N PHE A 138 -9.86 -5.97 -8.27
CA PHE A 138 -8.98 -5.77 -7.11
C PHE A 138 -9.71 -5.31 -5.86
N ILE A 139 -10.98 -4.93 -5.97
CA ILE A 139 -11.83 -4.56 -4.84
C ILE A 139 -13.02 -5.52 -4.78
N SER A 140 -13.27 -6.05 -3.59
CA SER A 140 -14.41 -6.92 -3.34
C SER A 140 -15.01 -6.64 -1.97
N GLU A 141 -16.32 -6.83 -1.85
CA GLU A 141 -17.03 -6.71 -0.56
C GLU A 141 -16.59 -7.74 0.48
N LYS A 142 -15.86 -8.78 0.05
CA LYS A 142 -15.23 -9.79 0.92
C LYS A 142 -14.13 -9.20 1.81
N MET A 143 -13.56 -8.04 1.45
CA MET A 143 -12.41 -7.40 2.11
C MET A 143 -12.76 -6.69 3.44
N ARG A 144 -13.31 -7.44 4.39
CA ARG A 144 -13.81 -6.88 5.66
C ARG A 144 -12.70 -6.42 6.60
N LEU A 145 -11.47 -6.92 6.43
CA LEU A 145 -10.32 -6.61 7.29
C LEU A 145 -9.38 -5.54 6.73
N LEU A 146 -9.73 -4.97 5.57
CA LEU A 146 -8.88 -4.01 4.86
C LEU A 146 -8.71 -2.72 5.67
N ARG A 147 -7.46 -2.34 5.91
CA ARG A 147 -7.06 -1.10 6.60
C ARG A 147 -6.42 -0.08 5.67
N VAL A 148 -5.76 -0.55 4.63
CA VAL A 148 -4.98 0.28 3.72
C VAL A 148 -5.36 -0.05 2.28
N LEU A 149 -5.88 0.95 1.58
CA LEU A 149 -6.13 0.89 0.14
C LEU A 149 -5.30 1.98 -0.53
N ASP A 150 -4.19 1.58 -1.11
CA ASP A 150 -3.24 2.50 -1.74
C ASP A 150 -3.34 2.36 -3.27
N LEU A 151 -4.01 3.32 -3.89
CA LEU A 151 -4.22 3.40 -5.33
C LEU A 151 -3.51 4.62 -5.93
N GLU A 152 -2.50 5.14 -5.24
CA GLU A 152 -1.67 6.21 -5.78
C GLU A 152 -1.02 5.79 -7.09
N ASP A 153 -1.01 6.70 -8.06
CA ASP A 153 -0.54 6.48 -9.44
C ASP A 153 -1.40 5.47 -10.25
N ALA A 154 -2.55 5.03 -9.72
CA ALA A 154 -3.42 4.11 -10.44
C ALA A 154 -4.14 4.79 -11.61
N THR A 155 -3.95 4.23 -12.80
CA THR A 155 -4.57 4.56 -14.09
C THR A 155 -5.81 3.68 -14.34
N GLY A 156 -6.81 4.21 -15.05
CA GLY A 156 -8.07 3.50 -15.33
C GLY A 156 -9.02 3.37 -14.13
N LEU A 157 -8.70 3.99 -13.00
CA LEU A 157 -9.59 4.07 -11.84
C LEU A 157 -10.63 5.19 -12.02
N HIS A 158 -11.92 4.83 -11.99
CA HIS A 158 -13.05 5.76 -12.07
C HIS A 158 -13.88 5.74 -10.78
N GLY A 159 -14.61 6.82 -10.51
CA GLY A 159 -15.36 6.97 -9.25
C GLY A 159 -16.37 5.86 -8.96
N HIS A 160 -17.00 5.29 -10.00
CA HIS A 160 -17.96 4.20 -9.84
C HIS A 160 -17.32 2.89 -9.34
N HIS A 161 -16.01 2.70 -9.50
CA HIS A 161 -15.29 1.56 -8.93
C HIS A 161 -15.23 1.63 -7.39
N LEU A 162 -15.32 2.83 -6.82
CA LEU A 162 -15.24 3.04 -5.37
C LEU A 162 -16.61 2.98 -4.69
N LYS A 163 -17.71 2.72 -5.39
CA LYS A 163 -19.08 2.73 -4.84
C LYS A 163 -19.26 1.92 -3.53
N HIS A 164 -18.49 0.85 -3.38
CA HIS A 164 -18.56 -0.07 -2.24
C HIS A 164 -17.54 0.24 -1.13
N ILE A 165 -16.72 1.30 -1.26
CA ILE A 165 -15.64 1.60 -0.33
C ILE A 165 -16.11 1.80 1.12
N GLY A 166 -17.31 2.36 1.32
CA GLY A 166 -17.89 2.52 2.66
C GLY A 166 -18.25 1.20 3.36
N LYS A 167 -18.16 0.05 2.69
CA LYS A 167 -18.28 -1.28 3.32
C LYS A 167 -17.00 -1.69 4.07
N PHE A 168 -15.87 -1.03 3.81
CA PHE A 168 -14.59 -1.31 4.45
C PHE A 168 -14.49 -0.60 5.80
N ILE A 169 -15.20 -1.11 6.80
CA ILE A 169 -15.32 -0.50 8.15
C ILE A 169 -13.99 -0.37 8.91
N HIS A 170 -12.96 -1.10 8.48
CA HIS A 170 -11.62 -1.05 9.06
C HIS A 170 -10.64 -0.20 8.26
N LEU A 171 -11.07 0.41 7.15
CA LEU A 171 -10.21 1.24 6.31
C LEU A 171 -9.79 2.48 7.11
N ARG A 172 -8.47 2.68 7.22
CA ARG A 172 -7.83 3.81 7.90
C ARG A 172 -6.96 4.65 6.97
N TYR A 173 -6.58 4.09 5.82
CA TYR A 173 -5.81 4.80 4.80
C TYR A 173 -6.38 4.52 3.42
N LEU A 174 -6.61 5.60 2.67
CA LEU A 174 -6.98 5.59 1.27
C LEU A 174 -6.10 6.60 0.53
N SER A 175 -5.30 6.14 -0.43
CA SER A 175 -4.63 7.02 -1.38
C SER A 175 -5.31 6.95 -2.74
N LEU A 176 -5.66 8.12 -3.26
CA LEU A 176 -6.18 8.35 -4.61
C LEU A 176 -5.37 9.46 -5.30
N ARG A 177 -4.16 9.73 -4.80
CA ARG A 177 -3.26 10.75 -5.34
C ARG A 177 -2.86 10.35 -6.77
N GLU A 178 -2.75 11.34 -7.65
CA GLU A 178 -2.53 11.16 -9.10
C GLU A 178 -3.62 10.34 -9.84
N CYS A 179 -4.77 10.04 -9.22
CA CYS A 179 -5.90 9.41 -9.92
C CYS A 179 -6.75 10.44 -10.69
N ALA A 180 -6.33 10.77 -11.92
CA ALA A 180 -6.91 11.85 -12.73
C ALA A 180 -8.43 11.74 -13.01
N HIS A 181 -9.01 10.54 -12.97
CA HIS A 181 -10.42 10.30 -13.31
C HIS A 181 -11.37 10.19 -12.11
N ILE A 182 -10.89 10.48 -10.89
CA ILE A 182 -11.72 10.57 -9.69
C ILE A 182 -12.18 12.01 -9.50
N VAL A 183 -13.39 12.31 -9.95
CA VAL A 183 -14.01 13.65 -9.81
C VAL A 183 -14.87 13.75 -8.56
N HIS A 184 -15.53 12.65 -8.19
CA HIS A 184 -16.39 12.58 -7.00
C HIS A 184 -16.08 11.33 -6.19
N LEU A 185 -15.98 11.51 -4.88
CA LEU A 185 -15.93 10.41 -3.93
C LEU A 185 -17.36 9.98 -3.58
N PRO A 186 -17.59 8.67 -3.39
CA PRO A 186 -18.91 8.18 -3.01
C PRO A 186 -19.25 8.66 -1.60
N ASN A 187 -20.53 9.01 -1.37
CA ASN A 187 -21.02 9.44 -0.06
C ASN A 187 -20.74 8.43 1.07
N SER A 188 -20.64 7.15 0.71
CA SER A 188 -20.31 6.07 1.65
C SER A 188 -18.93 6.20 2.28
N LEU A 189 -18.02 6.99 1.69
CA LEU A 189 -16.70 7.30 2.23
C LEU A 189 -16.79 8.14 3.51
N GLY A 190 -17.81 9.00 3.64
CA GLY A 190 -18.07 9.77 4.87
C GLY A 190 -18.45 8.91 6.07
N ASN A 191 -18.77 7.63 5.87
CA ASN A 191 -19.04 6.68 6.96
C ASN A 191 -17.77 6.01 7.52
N LEU A 192 -16.61 6.26 6.91
CA LEU A 192 -15.33 5.77 7.42
C LEU A 192 -14.94 6.60 8.66
N ARG A 193 -14.65 5.89 9.75
CA ARG A 193 -14.26 6.47 11.05
C ARG A 193 -12.75 6.53 11.21
#